data_AF-A0A6B3GD52-F1
#
_entry.id   AF-A0A6B3GD52-F1
#
_cell.length_a   1.000
_cell.length_b   1.000
_cell.length_c   1.000
_cell.angle_alpha   90.00
_cell.angle_beta   90.00
_cell.angle_gamma   90.00
#
_symmetry.space_group_name_H-M   'P 1'
#
loop_
_entity.id
_entity.type
_entity.pdbx_description
1 polymer ?
#
loop_
_entity_poly.entity_id
_entity_poly.type
_entity_poly.pdbx_seq_one_letter_code
_entity_poly.pdbx_strand_id
1 'polypeptide(L)'
;VNGTGRISEATRRRVLAAAAELGWSPSAPATALRRARTRTIALVVRRPTDVLGVDPHFSELITGLEGELAPRGYGLLLHLVPGLAEESALYER
;
A
#
# COMPACT_ATOMS: atom_id res chain seq x y z
N VAL A 1 1.94 5.11 -17.46
CA VAL A 1 2.10 6.39 -18.20
C VAL A 1 1.17 7.43 -17.58
N ASN A 2 1.69 8.53 -17.02
CA ASN A 2 0.87 9.54 -16.35
C ASN A 2 0.09 10.34 -17.40
N GLY A 3 -1.25 10.21 -17.41
CA GLY A 3 -2.17 10.81 -18.38
C GLY A 3 -2.33 12.32 -18.26
N THR A 4 -1.25 13.08 -18.31
CA THR A 4 -1.22 14.55 -18.11
C THR A 4 -1.62 15.35 -19.35
N GLY A 5 -2.32 14.75 -20.33
CA GLY A 5 -2.85 15.46 -21.51
C GLY A 5 -1.80 16.06 -22.48
N ARG A 6 -0.49 15.91 -22.20
CA ARG A 6 0.61 16.52 -22.98
C ARG A 6 1.03 15.77 -24.24
N ILE A 7 0.44 14.61 -24.53
CA ILE A 7 0.82 13.75 -25.66
C ILE A 7 -0.42 13.33 -26.43
N SER A 8 -0.31 13.30 -27.76
CA SER A 8 -1.38 12.83 -28.64
C SER A 8 -1.65 11.33 -28.40
N GLU A 9 -2.89 10.90 -28.64
CA GLU A 9 -3.29 9.49 -28.49
C GLU A 9 -2.48 8.55 -29.40
N ALA A 10 -2.04 9.03 -30.56
CA ALA A 10 -1.13 8.29 -31.43
C ALA A 10 0.22 8.02 -30.75
N THR A 11 0.83 9.04 -30.14
CA THR A 11 2.10 8.92 -29.41
C THR A 11 1.93 8.07 -28.14
N ARG A 12 0.82 8.22 -27.42
CA ARG A 12 0.50 7.42 -26.24
C ARG A 12 0.44 5.92 -26.55
N ARG A 13 -0.24 5.54 -27.63
CA ARG A 13 -0.34 4.14 -28.08
C ARG A 13 1.03 3.56 -28.44
N ARG A 14 1.88 4.32 -29.13
CA ARG A 14 3.25 3.89 -29.48
C ARG A 14 4.11 3.63 -28.23
N VAL A 15 4.04 4.51 -27.23
CA VAL A 15 4.79 4.35 -25.98
C VAL A 15 4.30 3.12 -25.20
N LEU A 16 3.00 2.88 -25.14
CA LEU A 16 2.44 1.72 -24.45
C LEU A 16 2.79 0.40 -25.15
N ALA A 17 2.77 0.38 -26.49
CA ALA A 17 3.19 -0.79 -27.27
C ALA A 17 4.68 -1.12 -27.02
N ALA A 18 5.56 -0.13 -27.10
CA ALA A 18 6.99 -0.31 -26.82
C ALA A 18 7.24 -0.74 -25.36
N ALA A 19 6.49 -0.19 -24.39
CA ALA A 19 6.60 -0.60 -23.00
C ALA A 19 6.19 -2.07 -22.79
N ALA A 20 5.15 -2.54 -23.50
CA ALA A 20 4.71 -3.93 -23.44
C ALA A 20 5.73 -4.89 -24.07
N GLU A 21 6.31 -4.51 -25.23
CA GLU A 21 7.38 -5.28 -25.89
C GLU A 21 8.62 -5.42 -25.00
N LEU A 22 8.91 -4.41 -24.18
CA LEU A 22 10.05 -4.39 -23.25
C LEU A 22 9.74 -5.01 -21.87
N GLY A 23 8.51 -5.49 -21.64
CA GLY A 23 8.09 -6.00 -20.32
C GLY A 23 8.11 -4.94 -19.21
N TRP A 24 8.05 -3.67 -19.57
CA TRP A 24 8.18 -2.56 -18.64
C TRP A 24 6.87 -2.32 -17.88
N SER A 25 6.94 -2.37 -16.55
CA SER A 25 5.85 -1.99 -15.65
C SER A 25 6.33 -0.87 -14.70
N PRO A 26 5.49 0.14 -14.42
CA PRO A 26 5.85 1.15 -13.43
C PRO A 26 6.08 0.51 -12.07
N SER A 27 7.27 0.70 -11.48
CA SER A 27 7.55 0.17 -10.15
C SER A 27 6.74 0.93 -9.09
N ALA A 28 6.02 0.18 -8.26
CA ALA A 28 5.23 0.73 -7.16
C ALA A 28 6.10 1.55 -6.16
N PRO A 29 7.33 1.13 -5.80
CA PRO A 29 8.21 1.91 -4.93
C PRO A 29 8.63 3.26 -5.53
N ALA A 30 8.98 3.32 -6.83
CA ALA A 30 9.37 4.57 -7.47
C ALA A 30 8.19 5.52 -7.70
N THR A 31 6.98 4.97 -7.88
CA THR A 31 5.74 5.76 -8.00
C THR A 31 5.35 6.38 -6.66
N ALA A 32 5.54 5.65 -5.55
CA ALA A 32 5.31 6.12 -4.19
C ALA A 32 6.29 7.25 -3.82
N LEU A 33 7.58 7.08 -4.14
CA LEU A 33 8.62 8.09 -3.90
C LEU A 33 8.34 9.42 -4.63
N ARG A 34 7.85 9.34 -5.87
CA ARG A 34 7.56 10.52 -6.70
C ARG A 34 6.28 11.27 -6.31
N ARG A 35 5.37 10.63 -5.55
CA ARG A 35 4.08 11.23 -5.15
C ARG A 35 4.04 11.70 -3.68
N ALA A 36 5.10 11.49 -2.90
CA ALA A 36 5.19 11.81 -1.47
C ALA A 36 4.04 11.24 -0.59
N ARG A 37 3.27 10.28 -1.12
CA ARG A 37 2.16 9.61 -0.44
C ARG A 37 2.14 8.17 -0.93
N THR A 38 2.46 7.24 -0.04
CA THR A 38 2.55 5.80 -0.31
C THR A 38 1.20 5.14 -0.58
N ARG A 39 0.08 5.86 -0.35
CA ARG A 39 -1.27 5.27 -0.29
C ARG A 39 -1.29 4.04 0.63
N THR A 40 -0.54 4.10 1.73
CA THR A 40 -0.49 3.04 2.73
C THR A 40 -0.98 3.60 4.05
N ILE A 41 -1.84 2.86 4.72
CA ILE A 41 -2.25 3.13 6.09
C ILE A 41 -1.56 2.11 6.98
N ALA A 42 -0.87 2.57 8.03
CA ALA A 42 -0.27 1.70 9.02
C ALA A 42 -1.24 1.48 10.19
N LEU A 43 -1.46 0.23 10.56
CA LEU A 43 -2.17 -0.15 11.77
C LEU A 43 -1.18 -0.81 12.74
N VAL A 44 -0.97 -0.15 13.87
CA VAL A 44 -0.12 -0.63 14.96
C VAL A 44 -1.02 -1.26 16.00
N VAL A 45 -0.72 -2.50 16.37
CA VAL A 45 -1.56 -3.28 17.28
C VAL A 45 -0.69 -3.86 18.38
N ARG A 46 -1.05 -3.54 19.62
CA ARG A 46 -0.39 -4.12 20.80
C ARG A 46 -0.96 -5.49 21.10
N ARG A 47 -0.43 -6.52 20.45
CA ARG A 47 -0.81 -7.93 20.64
C ARG A 47 0.39 -8.84 20.42
N PRO A 48 0.50 -9.94 21.17
CA PRO A 48 1.52 -10.94 20.91
C PRO A 48 1.25 -11.62 19.56
N THR A 49 2.32 -11.94 18.84
CA THR A 49 2.29 -12.33 17.41
C THR A 49 1.61 -13.67 17.16
N ASP A 50 1.51 -14.50 18.18
CA ASP A 50 0.82 -15.79 18.20
C ASP A 50 -0.71 -15.67 18.21
N VAL A 51 -1.28 -14.51 18.55
CA VAL A 51 -2.75 -14.31 18.64
C VAL A 51 -3.39 -13.97 17.28
N LEU A 52 -2.61 -13.60 16.26
CA LEU A 52 -3.10 -13.28 14.92
C LEU A 52 -3.96 -14.39 14.30
N GLY A 53 -3.58 -15.65 14.49
CA GLY A 53 -4.27 -16.81 13.92
C GLY A 53 -5.42 -17.33 14.78
N VAL A 54 -5.60 -16.79 15.99
CA VAL A 54 -6.44 -17.39 17.03
C VAL A 54 -7.58 -16.47 17.48
N ASP A 55 -7.50 -15.16 17.21
CA ASP A 55 -8.59 -14.21 17.49
C ASP A 55 -9.43 -13.93 16.24
N PRO A 56 -10.67 -14.47 16.16
CA PRO A 56 -11.58 -14.21 15.05
C PRO A 56 -11.93 -12.73 14.87
N HIS A 57 -12.01 -11.96 15.97
CA HIS A 57 -12.36 -10.54 15.90
C HIS A 57 -11.29 -9.71 15.20
N PHE A 58 -10.02 -10.09 15.33
CA PHE A 58 -8.94 -9.40 14.64
C PHE A 58 -9.00 -9.67 13.13
N SER A 59 -9.29 -10.90 12.74
CA SER A 59 -9.45 -11.26 11.32
C SER A 59 -10.63 -10.54 10.66
N GLU A 60 -11.76 -10.40 11.38
CA GLU A 60 -12.92 -9.61 10.93
C GLU A 60 -12.56 -8.13 10.77
N LEU A 61 -11.81 -7.55 11.72
CA LEU A 61 -11.35 -6.17 11.63
C LEU A 61 -10.47 -5.92 10.40
N ILE A 62 -9.48 -6.78 10.16
CA ILE A 62 -8.62 -6.67 8.97
C ILE A 62 -9.43 -6.80 7.70
N THR A 63 -10.38 -7.75 7.66
CA THR A 63 -11.28 -7.94 6.51
C THR A 63 -12.11 -6.68 6.25
N GLY A 64 -12.67 -6.05 7.29
CA GLY A 64 -13.42 -4.81 7.16
C GLY A 64 -12.57 -3.64 6.66
N LEU A 65 -11.34 -3.50 7.17
CA LEU A 65 -10.40 -2.48 6.71
C LEU A 65 -10.02 -2.69 5.25
N GLU A 66 -9.65 -3.90 4.85
CA GLU A 66 -9.30 -4.22 3.46
C GLU A 66 -10.49 -3.99 2.51
N GLY A 67 -11.70 -4.35 2.92
CA GLY A 67 -12.93 -4.10 2.16
C GLY A 67 -13.16 -2.61 1.84
N GLU A 68 -12.69 -1.71 2.71
CA GLU A 68 -12.81 -0.26 2.54
C GLU A 68 -11.58 0.40 1.90
N LEU A 69 -10.38 -0.13 2.13
CA LEU A 69 -9.12 0.44 1.66
C LEU A 69 -8.78 0.00 0.24
N ALA A 70 -9.01 -1.27 -0.10
CA ALA A 70 -8.68 -1.82 -1.41
C ALA A 70 -9.43 -1.11 -2.56
N PRO A 71 -10.75 -0.84 -2.48
CA PRO A 71 -11.46 -0.12 -3.54
C PRO A 71 -10.95 1.32 -3.74
N ARG A 72 -10.36 1.92 -2.70
CA ARG A 72 -9.80 3.28 -2.73
C ARG A 72 -8.32 3.30 -3.15
N GLY A 73 -7.73 2.13 -3.42
CA GLY A 73 -6.34 1.96 -3.82
C GLY A 73 -5.35 2.22 -2.69
N TYR A 74 -5.77 2.00 -1.44
CA TYR A 74 -4.90 2.03 -0.27
C TYR A 74 -4.47 0.62 0.11
N GLY A 75 -3.22 0.46 0.55
CA GLY A 75 -2.74 -0.76 1.20
C GLY A 75 -2.72 -0.63 2.72
N LEU A 76 -2.87 -1.73 3.44
CA LEU A 76 -2.71 -1.81 4.89
C LEU A 76 -1.33 -2.37 5.25
N LEU A 77 -0.62 -1.71 6.18
CA LEU A 77 0.63 -2.17 6.77
C LEU A 77 0.38 -2.50 8.23
N LEU A 78 0.61 -3.75 8.63
CA LEU A 78 0.39 -4.21 9.99
C LEU A 78 1.70 -4.26 10.78
N HIS A 79 1.71 -3.60 11.94
CA HIS A 79 2.81 -3.67 12.90
C HIS A 79 2.31 -4.18 14.25
N LEU A 80 2.82 -5.34 14.66
CA LEU A 80 2.49 -5.92 15.95
C LEU A 80 3.59 -5.57 16.95
N VAL A 81 3.18 -5.03 18.09
CA VAL A 81 4.08 -4.69 19.19
C VAL A 81 3.67 -5.50 20.43
N PRO A 82 4.62 -6.17 21.11
CA PRO A 82 4.30 -7.01 22.26
C PRO A 82 3.98 -6.18 23.52
N GLY A 83 4.41 -4.92 23.62
CA GLY A 83 4.24 -4.09 24.81
C GLY A 83 4.13 -2.57 24.54
N LEU A 84 3.78 -1.84 25.62
CA LEU A 84 3.61 -0.38 25.63
C LEU A 84 4.92 0.39 25.38
N ALA A 85 6.05 -0.18 25.78
CA ALA A 85 7.36 0.46 25.59
C ALA A 85 7.78 0.49 24.12
N GLU A 86 7.48 -0.58 23.35
CA GLU A 86 7.74 -0.61 21.91
C GLU A 86 6.72 0.22 21.11
N GLU A 87 5.49 0.36 21.62
CA GLU A 87 4.43 1.19 21.03
C GLU A 87 4.80 2.68 21.03
N SER A 88 5.26 3.22 22.17
CA SER A 88 5.66 4.64 22.28
C SER A 88 6.86 4.99 21.38
N ALA A 89 7.84 4.09 21.25
CA ALA A 89 9.02 4.31 20.41
C ALA A 89 8.73 4.34 18.90
N LEU A 90 7.55 3.87 18.48
CA LEU A 90 7.11 3.94 17.08
C LEU A 90 6.44 5.27 16.75
N TYR A 91 5.81 5.94 17.73
CA TYR A 91 5.19 7.25 17.56
C TYR A 91 6.19 8.41 17.61
N GLU A 92 7.36 8.21 18.20
CA GLU A 92 8.43 9.23 18.33
C GLU A 92 9.37 9.30 17.11
N ARG A 93 9.06 8.60 16.01
CA ARG A 93 9.87 8.55 14.78
C ARG A 93 9.21 9.26 13.61
#